data_AF-A0A953S1Z4-F1
#
_entry.id   AF-A0A953S1Z4-F1
#
_cell.length_a   1.000
_cell.length_b   1.000
_cell.length_c   1.000
_cell.angle_alpha   90.00
_cell.angle_beta   90.00
_cell.angle_gamma   90.00
#
_symmetry.space_group_name_H-M   'P 1'
#
loop_
_entity.id
_entity.type
_entity.pdbx_description
1 polymer ?
#
loop_
_entity_poly.entity_id
_entity_poly.type
_entity_poly.pdbx_seq_one_letter_code
_entity_poly.pdbx_strand_id
1 'polypeptide(L)'
;MTKPKGYKDAVPVGTLDVHVKGPSFDGTVPARFLINYQQNMAVWAEFTPTGTVSMSILPEEVQITAPGRLEGFPAVMNGVVNLQERSRPFFVRLIPLREPLEASPAKGLTEVSFALLDSPIAGVSDLGPEPLILQCGQFDIKVTTPTAAHVKISRALGPSPHRLTNSVLITERFGKPFSSADVRIALDTFHTAASFAAGHWIGMILIEGKGPPQNPAWFRWGRMLMSPTAQGFSWYDPRHTVWLKPLCNAFRQLQSNDEVWEPIKTALYWYQRSNNRGAGIDSSLILSQCALELLSWFVIVKKTGALSEEGYGQLGAC
;
A
#
# COMPACT_ATOMS: atom_id res chain seq x y z
N MET A 1 -1.97 0.18 -36.12
CA MET A 1 -2.84 -0.09 -34.95
C MET A 1 -2.04 -0.83 -33.89
N THR A 2 -1.64 -0.11 -32.85
CA THR A 2 -0.86 -0.60 -31.70
C THR A 2 -1.76 -1.39 -30.75
N LYS A 3 -1.35 -2.60 -30.38
CA LYS A 3 -2.00 -3.39 -29.31
C LYS A 3 -2.07 -2.55 -28.03
N PRO A 4 -3.13 -2.66 -27.20
CA PRO A 4 -3.22 -1.93 -25.94
C PRO A 4 -1.99 -2.25 -25.07
N LYS A 5 -1.15 -1.24 -24.83
CA LYS A 5 -0.11 -1.28 -23.79
C LYS A 5 -0.83 -1.32 -22.45
N GLY A 6 -0.64 -2.38 -21.67
CA GLY A 6 -1.21 -2.46 -20.33
C GLY A 6 -0.72 -3.72 -19.62
N TYR A 7 -1.08 -4.90 -20.13
CA TYR A 7 -1.01 -6.14 -19.35
C TYR A 7 0.13 -7.10 -19.68
N LYS A 8 1.05 -6.74 -20.59
CA LYS A 8 2.15 -7.65 -20.99
C LYS A 8 3.26 -7.76 -19.94
N ASP A 9 3.34 -6.80 -19.03
CA ASP A 9 4.44 -6.65 -18.09
C ASP A 9 3.93 -6.90 -16.67
N ALA A 10 3.39 -8.10 -16.40
CA ALA A 10 2.88 -8.49 -15.10
C ALA A 10 3.70 -9.65 -14.53
N VAL A 11 3.96 -9.63 -13.23
CA VAL A 11 4.73 -10.68 -12.55
C VAL A 11 3.77 -11.59 -11.76
N PRO A 12 3.84 -12.92 -11.92
CA PRO A 12 3.06 -13.83 -11.10
C PRO A 12 3.52 -13.78 -9.64
N VAL A 13 2.58 -13.61 -8.73
CA VAL A 13 2.83 -13.58 -7.27
C VAL A 13 2.34 -14.84 -6.55
N GLY A 14 1.45 -15.61 -7.18
CA GLY A 14 1.00 -16.89 -6.65
C GLY A 14 -0.14 -17.49 -7.44
N THR A 15 -0.47 -18.74 -7.13
CA THR A 15 -1.68 -19.41 -7.60
C THR A 15 -2.43 -19.94 -6.39
N LEU A 16 -3.73 -19.69 -6.34
CA LEU A 16 -4.60 -20.16 -5.26
C LEU A 16 -5.87 -20.73 -5.88
N ASP A 17 -6.38 -21.79 -5.26
CA ASP A 17 -7.75 -22.24 -5.52
C ASP A 17 -8.70 -21.25 -4.87
N VAL A 18 -9.47 -20.54 -5.69
CA VAL A 18 -10.43 -19.53 -5.25
C VAL A 18 -11.83 -19.99 -5.58
N HIS A 19 -12.75 -19.79 -4.64
CA HIS A 19 -14.17 -19.92 -4.89
C HIS A 19 -14.71 -18.57 -5.38
N VAL A 20 -15.23 -18.56 -6.61
CA VAL A 20 -15.84 -17.41 -7.26
C VAL A 20 -17.34 -17.59 -7.19
N LYS A 21 -18.03 -16.66 -6.53
CA LYS A 21 -19.48 -16.67 -6.38
C LYS A 21 -20.08 -15.44 -7.06
N GLY A 22 -20.84 -15.66 -8.13
CA GLY A 22 -21.47 -14.63 -8.94
C GLY A 22 -22.73 -15.13 -9.64
N PRO A 23 -23.46 -14.24 -10.34
CA PRO A 23 -24.69 -14.61 -11.05
C PRO A 23 -24.48 -15.65 -12.16
N SER A 24 -23.40 -15.53 -12.93
CA SER A 24 -23.13 -16.42 -14.07
C SER A 24 -22.14 -17.54 -13.74
N PHE A 25 -21.51 -17.50 -12.57
CA PHE A 25 -20.49 -18.47 -12.15
C PHE A 25 -20.49 -18.67 -10.63
N ASP A 26 -20.62 -19.92 -10.20
CA ASP A 26 -20.42 -20.34 -8.81
C ASP A 26 -19.55 -21.61 -8.82
N GLY A 27 -18.30 -21.48 -8.39
CA GLY A 27 -17.36 -22.59 -8.45
C GLY A 27 -15.95 -22.29 -7.96
N THR A 28 -15.17 -23.34 -7.74
CA THR A 28 -13.77 -23.24 -7.33
C THR A 28 -12.84 -23.45 -8.51
N VAL A 29 -11.88 -22.54 -8.70
CA VAL A 29 -10.94 -22.54 -9.82
C VAL A 29 -9.53 -22.19 -9.36
N PRO A 30 -8.48 -22.75 -9.99
CA PRO A 30 -7.12 -22.31 -9.76
C PRO A 30 -6.91 -20.96 -10.43
N ALA A 31 -6.78 -19.90 -9.63
CA ALA A 31 -6.53 -18.55 -10.11
C ALA A 31 -5.07 -18.15 -9.91
N ARG A 32 -4.44 -17.69 -10.99
CA ARG A 32 -3.08 -17.14 -11.00
C ARG A 32 -3.16 -15.64 -10.72
N PHE A 33 -2.57 -15.21 -9.62
CA PHE A 33 -2.47 -13.79 -9.24
C PHE A 33 -1.24 -13.14 -9.87
N LEU A 34 -1.45 -11.94 -10.37
CA LEU A 34 -0.48 -11.15 -11.11
C LEU A 34 -0.38 -9.77 -10.49
N ILE A 35 0.84 -9.22 -10.44
CA ILE A 35 1.09 -7.86 -9.98
C ILE A 35 1.74 -7.00 -11.06
N ASN A 36 1.27 -5.76 -11.20
CA ASN A 36 1.93 -4.68 -11.91
C ASN A 36 1.63 -3.36 -11.19
N TYR A 37 2.52 -2.92 -10.31
CA TYR A 37 2.37 -1.70 -9.52
C TYR A 37 2.42 -0.40 -10.35
N GLN A 38 2.57 -0.47 -11.66
CA GLN A 38 2.55 0.69 -12.57
C GLN A 38 1.13 0.99 -13.08
N GLN A 39 0.19 0.06 -12.91
CA GLN A 39 -1.20 0.23 -13.31
C GLN A 39 -2.04 0.81 -12.18
N ASN A 40 -3.20 1.40 -12.51
CA ASN A 40 -4.17 1.88 -11.51
C ASN A 40 -4.59 0.76 -10.55
N MET A 41 -4.83 -0.43 -11.11
CA MET A 41 -5.03 -1.66 -10.35
C MET A 41 -3.77 -2.51 -10.42
N ALA A 42 -3.08 -2.60 -9.30
CA ALA A 42 -1.81 -3.27 -9.23
C ALA A 42 -1.92 -4.78 -9.18
N VAL A 43 -3.04 -5.35 -8.74
CA VAL A 43 -3.22 -6.80 -8.63
C VAL A 43 -4.52 -7.27 -9.29
N TRP A 44 -4.44 -8.38 -10.00
CA TRP A 44 -5.59 -9.10 -10.52
C TRP A 44 -5.31 -10.60 -10.53
N ALA A 45 -6.36 -11.40 -10.74
CA ALA A 45 -6.20 -12.83 -10.94
C ALA A 45 -6.71 -13.25 -12.32
N GLU A 46 -6.12 -14.31 -12.87
CA GLU A 46 -6.53 -14.95 -14.12
C GLU A 46 -6.80 -16.43 -13.87
N PHE A 47 -7.92 -16.93 -14.38
CA PHE A 47 -8.18 -18.38 -14.39
C PHE A 47 -8.74 -18.83 -15.75
N THR A 48 -8.56 -20.11 -16.05
CA THR A 48 -9.17 -20.74 -17.22
C THR A 48 -10.35 -21.56 -16.74
N PRO A 49 -11.58 -21.27 -17.18
CA PRO A 49 -12.73 -22.07 -16.78
C PRO A 49 -12.63 -23.47 -17.39
N THR A 50 -12.97 -24.48 -16.61
CA THR A 50 -13.11 -25.86 -17.09
C THR A 50 -14.59 -26.15 -17.34
N GLY A 51 -14.95 -26.53 -18.57
CA GLY A 51 -16.31 -26.91 -18.96
C GLY A 51 -17.05 -25.87 -19.82
N THR A 52 -18.31 -26.16 -20.14
CA THR A 52 -19.18 -25.27 -20.92
C THR A 52 -19.66 -24.12 -20.03
N VAL A 53 -18.95 -23.00 -20.03
CA VAL A 53 -19.38 -21.83 -19.27
C VAL A 53 -20.17 -20.89 -20.19
N SER A 54 -21.46 -20.73 -19.90
CA SER A 54 -22.29 -19.69 -20.51
C SER A 54 -21.94 -18.35 -19.88
N MET A 55 -20.76 -17.81 -20.20
CA MET A 55 -20.37 -16.51 -19.67
C MET A 55 -20.96 -15.38 -20.50
N SER A 56 -21.62 -14.47 -19.79
CA SER A 56 -22.00 -13.17 -20.33
C SER A 56 -20.72 -12.42 -20.76
N ILE A 57 -20.82 -11.67 -21.86
CA ILE A 57 -19.74 -10.77 -22.33
C ILE A 57 -19.62 -9.55 -21.41
N LEU A 58 -20.61 -9.32 -20.55
CA LEU A 58 -20.66 -8.16 -19.68
C LEU A 58 -19.87 -8.42 -18.38
N PRO A 59 -19.15 -7.41 -17.88
CA PRO A 59 -18.54 -7.48 -16.57
C PRO A 59 -19.60 -7.70 -15.49
N GLU A 60 -19.37 -8.64 -14.58
CA GLU A 60 -20.24 -8.88 -13.43
C GLU A 60 -19.47 -8.80 -12.12
N GLU A 61 -20.13 -8.32 -11.06
CA GLU A 61 -19.56 -8.35 -9.72
C GLU A 61 -19.68 -9.75 -9.13
N VAL A 62 -18.58 -10.22 -8.55
CA VAL A 62 -18.44 -11.54 -7.95
C VAL A 62 -17.78 -11.43 -6.59
N GLN A 63 -18.09 -12.35 -5.69
CA GLN A 63 -17.40 -12.50 -4.43
C GLN A 63 -16.33 -13.59 -4.55
N ILE A 64 -15.09 -13.26 -4.19
CA ILE A 64 -13.97 -14.18 -4.19
C ILE A 64 -13.65 -14.58 -2.75
N THR A 65 -13.45 -15.88 -2.52
CA THR A 65 -12.98 -16.41 -1.23
C THR A 65 -11.96 -17.53 -1.44
N ALA A 66 -10.98 -17.65 -0.55
CA ALA A 66 -10.11 -18.82 -0.46
C ALA A 66 -9.86 -19.11 1.03
N PRO A 67 -10.76 -19.87 1.70
CA PRO A 67 -10.72 -20.06 3.14
C PRO A 67 -9.34 -20.50 3.66
N GLY A 68 -8.83 -19.80 4.68
CA GLY A 68 -7.53 -20.08 5.29
C GLY A 68 -6.31 -19.64 4.46
N ARG A 69 -6.52 -19.08 3.26
CA ARG A 69 -5.44 -18.62 2.36
C ARG A 69 -5.56 -17.12 2.06
N LEU A 70 -6.77 -16.62 1.83
CA LEU A 70 -7.05 -15.26 1.39
C LEU A 70 -8.29 -14.73 2.10
N GLU A 71 -8.25 -13.48 2.55
CA GLU A 71 -9.46 -12.78 2.99
C GLU A 71 -10.42 -12.60 1.81
N GLY A 72 -11.72 -12.80 2.04
CA GLY A 72 -12.70 -12.65 0.97
C GLY A 72 -12.74 -11.22 0.44
N PHE A 73 -12.92 -11.03 -0.87
CA PHE A 73 -13.00 -9.71 -1.47
C PHE A 73 -13.96 -9.68 -2.66
N PRO A 74 -14.64 -8.55 -2.89
CA PRO A 74 -15.44 -8.35 -4.09
C PRO A 74 -14.54 -8.05 -5.30
N ALA A 75 -14.91 -8.54 -6.47
CA ALA A 75 -14.18 -8.34 -7.72
C ALA A 75 -15.15 -8.20 -8.90
N VAL A 76 -14.66 -7.62 -9.99
CA VAL A 76 -15.33 -7.67 -11.29
C VAL A 76 -14.75 -8.83 -12.08
N MET A 77 -15.60 -9.75 -12.49
CA MET A 77 -15.27 -10.80 -13.41
C MET A 77 -15.47 -10.30 -14.84
N ASN A 78 -14.40 -10.37 -15.64
CA ASN A 78 -14.44 -9.95 -17.04
C ASN A 78 -13.81 -11.02 -17.94
N GLY A 79 -14.60 -11.57 -18.86
CA GLY A 79 -14.14 -12.55 -19.83
C GLY A 79 -13.35 -11.88 -20.96
N VAL A 80 -12.09 -12.27 -21.16
CA VAL A 80 -11.30 -11.76 -22.30
C VAL A 80 -11.34 -12.80 -23.41
N VAL A 81 -12.20 -12.60 -24.40
CA VAL A 81 -12.22 -13.40 -25.64
C VAL A 81 -11.21 -12.81 -26.62
N ASN A 82 -10.17 -13.57 -26.97
CA ASN A 82 -9.32 -13.18 -28.09
C ASN A 82 -10.02 -13.53 -29.42
N LEU A 83 -10.76 -12.57 -29.98
CA LEU A 83 -11.54 -12.75 -31.21
C LEU A 83 -10.67 -12.97 -32.47
N GLN A 84 -9.36 -12.72 -32.42
CA GLN A 84 -8.49 -12.78 -33.61
C GLN A 84 -7.83 -14.15 -33.86
N GLU A 85 -7.78 -15.04 -32.88
CA GLU A 85 -7.19 -16.37 -33.04
C GLU A 85 -8.10 -17.40 -32.35
N ARG A 86 -8.92 -18.11 -33.15
CA ARG A 86 -9.88 -19.17 -32.72
C ARG A 86 -9.26 -20.32 -31.90
N SER A 87 -7.98 -20.25 -31.58
CA SER A 87 -7.16 -21.30 -30.99
C SER A 87 -6.43 -20.90 -29.70
N ARG A 88 -6.63 -19.68 -29.15
CA ARG A 88 -6.07 -19.32 -27.83
C ARG A 88 -7.02 -19.61 -26.68
N PRO A 89 -6.49 -20.01 -25.50
CA PRO A 89 -7.31 -20.26 -24.33
C PRO A 89 -8.03 -19.00 -23.90
N PHE A 90 -9.35 -19.13 -23.76
CA PHE A 90 -10.20 -18.18 -23.08
C PHE A 90 -9.76 -18.13 -21.60
N PHE A 91 -9.48 -16.94 -21.09
CA PHE A 91 -9.22 -16.73 -19.68
C PHE A 91 -10.11 -15.64 -19.13
N VAL A 92 -10.42 -15.79 -17.86
CA VAL A 92 -11.26 -14.88 -17.09
C VAL A 92 -10.36 -14.04 -16.22
N ARG A 93 -10.60 -12.74 -16.19
CA ARG A 93 -9.96 -11.83 -15.25
C ARG A 93 -10.86 -11.57 -14.06
N LEU A 94 -10.26 -11.62 -12.89
CA LEU A 94 -10.85 -11.16 -11.64
C LEU A 94 -10.14 -9.88 -11.24
N ILE A 95 -10.87 -8.78 -11.30
CA ILE A 95 -10.39 -7.41 -11.07
C ILE A 95 -10.90 -6.97 -9.69
N PRO A 96 -10.07 -6.98 -8.63
CA PRO A 96 -10.51 -6.64 -7.28
C PRO A 96 -11.14 -5.24 -7.18
N LEU A 97 -12.28 -5.10 -6.50
CA LEU A 97 -12.84 -3.78 -6.23
C LEU A 97 -12.13 -3.03 -5.10
N ARG A 98 -11.17 -3.68 -4.44
CA ARG A 98 -10.34 -3.10 -3.39
C ARG A 98 -8.92 -3.64 -3.44
N GLU A 99 -7.96 -2.80 -3.09
CA GLU A 99 -6.57 -3.16 -2.84
C GLU A 99 -6.14 -2.60 -1.46
N PRO A 100 -5.17 -3.26 -0.77
CA PRO A 100 -4.52 -4.51 -1.14
C PRO A 100 -5.40 -5.76 -0.91
N LEU A 101 -5.06 -6.87 -1.58
CA LEU A 101 -5.54 -8.22 -1.27
C LEU A 101 -4.70 -8.80 -0.15
N GLU A 102 -5.35 -9.33 0.89
CA GLU A 102 -4.66 -9.84 2.07
C GLU A 102 -4.82 -11.35 2.22
N ALA A 103 -3.72 -12.02 2.58
CA ALA A 103 -3.79 -13.39 3.05
C ALA A 103 -4.65 -13.51 4.31
N SER A 104 -5.22 -14.69 4.56
CA SER A 104 -5.92 -14.95 5.82
C SER A 104 -5.04 -14.65 7.04
N PRO A 105 -5.64 -14.26 8.19
CA PRO A 105 -4.88 -13.94 9.39
C PRO A 105 -3.88 -15.04 9.77
N ALA A 106 -2.63 -14.63 9.99
CA ALA A 106 -1.53 -15.53 10.32
C ALA A 106 -1.04 -15.28 11.75
N LYS A 107 -0.61 -16.35 12.42
CA LYS A 107 0.10 -16.31 13.70
C LYS A 107 1.48 -16.93 13.53
N GLY A 108 2.41 -16.53 14.39
CA GLY A 108 3.76 -17.08 14.41
C GLY A 108 4.68 -16.53 13.33
N LEU A 109 4.37 -15.35 12.76
CA LEU A 109 5.28 -14.68 11.83
C LEU A 109 6.57 -14.31 12.56
N THR A 110 7.71 -14.48 11.89
CA THR A 110 9.03 -14.11 12.43
C THR A 110 9.60 -12.88 11.75
N GLU A 111 9.24 -12.65 10.49
CA GLU A 111 9.67 -11.50 9.71
C GLU A 111 8.65 -11.13 8.63
N VAL A 112 8.62 -9.85 8.26
CA VAL A 112 7.88 -9.35 7.09
C VAL A 112 8.83 -8.52 6.23
N SER A 113 8.87 -8.79 4.94
CA SER A 113 9.66 -8.03 3.96
C SER A 113 8.79 -7.40 2.88
N PHE A 114 9.21 -6.25 2.38
CA PHE A 114 8.54 -5.57 1.27
C PHE A 114 9.47 -4.58 0.56
N ALA A 115 9.00 -4.05 -0.56
CA ALA A 115 9.68 -3.01 -1.33
C ALA A 115 8.99 -1.65 -1.19
N LEU A 116 9.80 -0.59 -1.20
CA LEU A 116 9.34 0.79 -1.22
C LEU A 116 9.47 1.40 -2.62
N LEU A 117 8.40 2.06 -3.06
CA LEU A 117 8.39 2.92 -4.23
C LEU A 117 8.38 4.37 -3.79
N ASP A 118 9.20 5.18 -4.44
CA ASP A 118 9.22 6.64 -4.26
C ASP A 118 9.45 7.09 -2.81
N SER A 119 10.19 6.30 -2.03
CA SER A 119 10.54 6.69 -0.67
C SER A 119 11.50 7.89 -0.65
N PRO A 120 11.33 8.84 0.29
CA PRO A 120 12.27 9.93 0.49
C PRO A 120 13.55 9.47 1.22
N ILE A 121 13.55 8.24 1.73
CA ILE A 121 14.69 7.59 2.38
C ILE A 121 15.68 7.22 1.27
N ALA A 122 16.38 8.22 0.73
CA ALA A 122 17.06 8.10 -0.55
C ALA A 122 18.19 7.04 -0.55
N GLY A 123 18.11 6.17 -1.58
CA GLY A 123 19.15 5.74 -2.51
C GLY A 123 20.61 5.56 -2.05
N VAL A 124 21.07 4.30 -2.14
CA VAL A 124 22.41 3.69 -2.39
C VAL A 124 23.70 4.51 -2.13
N SER A 125 23.75 5.82 -2.38
CA SER A 125 24.94 6.67 -2.26
C SER A 125 25.05 7.37 -0.90
N ASP A 126 23.92 7.74 -0.27
CA ASP A 126 23.92 8.66 0.88
C ASP A 126 23.68 7.97 2.24
N LEU A 127 23.21 6.71 2.25
CA LEU A 127 22.90 5.99 3.49
C LEU A 127 24.15 5.48 4.24
N GLY A 128 25.34 5.61 3.66
CA GLY A 128 26.51 4.88 4.17
C GLY A 128 26.28 3.36 4.14
N PRO A 129 27.21 2.55 4.68
CA PRO A 129 27.07 1.10 4.71
C PRO A 129 26.03 0.61 5.72
N GLU A 130 25.54 1.47 6.61
CA GLU A 130 24.67 1.06 7.70
C GLU A 130 23.18 1.15 7.36
N PRO A 131 22.39 0.12 7.70
CA PRO A 131 20.96 0.15 7.50
C PRO A 131 20.28 1.17 8.42
N LEU A 132 19.29 1.91 7.89
CA LEU A 132 18.43 2.73 8.73
C LEU A 132 17.48 1.80 9.51
N ILE A 133 17.54 1.87 10.84
CA ILE A 133 16.63 1.12 11.72
C ILE A 133 15.69 2.12 12.39
N LEU A 134 14.39 1.92 12.19
CA LEU A 134 13.31 2.68 12.82
C LEU A 134 12.60 1.79 13.83
N GLN A 135 12.27 2.34 14.99
CA GLN A 135 11.47 1.64 15.98
C GLN A 135 10.00 1.99 15.79
N CYS A 136 9.14 0.97 15.75
CA CYS A 136 7.71 1.13 15.59
C CYS A 136 6.97 0.20 16.57
N GLY A 137 6.74 0.69 17.79
CA GLY A 137 6.22 -0.12 18.89
C GLY A 137 7.19 -1.25 19.25
N GLN A 138 6.71 -2.50 19.18
CA GLN A 138 7.52 -3.70 19.43
C GLN A 138 8.40 -4.13 18.26
N PHE A 139 8.27 -3.48 17.11
CA PHE A 139 8.99 -3.86 15.89
C PHE A 139 10.19 -2.96 15.63
N ASP A 140 11.21 -3.56 15.02
CA ASP A 140 12.30 -2.86 14.37
C ASP A 140 12.12 -2.97 12.85
N ILE A 141 12.14 -1.81 12.19
CA ILE A 141 11.95 -1.66 10.74
C ILE A 141 13.30 -1.30 10.14
N LYS A 142 13.91 -2.27 9.47
CA LYS A 142 15.22 -2.13 8.83
C LYS A 142 15.03 -1.77 7.36
N VAL A 143 15.47 -0.57 6.98
CA VAL A 143 15.44 -0.07 5.61
C VAL A 143 16.82 -0.21 4.98
N THR A 144 16.86 -0.80 3.79
CA THR A 144 18.09 -1.14 3.06
C THR A 144 17.97 -0.79 1.58
N THR A 145 19.07 -0.89 0.84
CA THR A 145 19.03 -0.84 -0.63
C THR A 145 18.15 -1.96 -1.19
N PRO A 146 17.56 -1.79 -2.38
CA PRO A 146 16.73 -2.83 -2.99
C PRO A 146 17.40 -4.20 -3.08
N THR A 147 16.74 -5.26 -2.60
CA THR A 147 17.24 -6.63 -2.73
C THR A 147 17.25 -7.09 -4.20
N ALA A 148 18.07 -8.09 -4.52
CA ALA A 148 18.12 -8.68 -5.86
C ALA A 148 16.74 -9.20 -6.32
N ALA A 149 15.93 -9.74 -5.41
CA ALA A 149 14.57 -10.20 -5.71
C ALA A 149 13.65 -9.04 -6.13
N HIS A 150 13.62 -7.94 -5.37
CA HIS A 150 12.81 -6.77 -5.71
C HIS A 150 13.30 -6.10 -7.01
N VAL A 151 14.62 -6.01 -7.23
CA VAL A 151 15.20 -5.49 -8.47
C VAL A 151 14.82 -6.36 -9.67
N LYS A 152 14.81 -7.69 -9.52
CA LYS A 152 14.39 -8.62 -10.58
C LYS A 152 12.92 -8.38 -10.99
N ILE A 153 12.03 -8.20 -10.01
CA ILE A 153 10.62 -7.90 -10.27
C ILE A 153 10.48 -6.55 -10.96
N SER A 154 11.13 -5.50 -10.44
CA SER A 154 11.10 -4.17 -11.07
C SER A 154 11.60 -4.18 -12.51
N ARG A 155 12.68 -4.93 -12.81
CA ARG A 155 13.17 -5.11 -14.19
C ARG A 155 12.19 -5.85 -15.08
N ALA A 156 11.51 -6.87 -14.55
CA ALA A 156 10.51 -7.64 -15.29
C ALA A 156 9.28 -6.80 -15.67
N LEU A 157 8.94 -5.79 -14.86
CA LEU A 157 7.85 -4.85 -15.13
C LEU A 157 8.24 -3.71 -16.09
N GLY A 158 9.52 -3.59 -16.44
CA GLY A 158 10.01 -2.56 -17.36
C GLY A 158 10.03 -1.13 -16.78
N PRO A 159 10.18 -0.10 -17.64
CA PRO A 159 10.23 1.30 -17.21
C PRO A 159 8.97 1.72 -16.45
N SER A 160 9.15 2.38 -15.30
CA SER A 160 8.05 2.80 -14.42
C SER A 160 8.15 4.30 -14.11
N PRO A 161 7.01 5.01 -13.97
CA PRO A 161 7.00 6.35 -13.37
C PRO A 161 7.35 6.31 -11.88
N HIS A 162 7.25 5.15 -11.23
CA HIS A 162 7.58 4.91 -9.83
C HIS A 162 8.95 4.25 -9.70
N ARG A 163 9.78 4.78 -8.83
CA ARG A 163 11.15 4.28 -8.61
C ARG A 163 11.16 3.31 -7.44
N LEU A 164 11.67 2.09 -7.67
CA LEU A 164 12.06 1.20 -6.58
C LEU A 164 13.21 1.84 -5.80
N THR A 165 12.96 2.17 -4.53
CA THR A 165 13.88 2.98 -3.70
C THR A 165 14.60 2.14 -2.66
N ASN A 166 13.86 1.31 -1.91
CA ASN A 166 14.40 0.53 -0.80
C ASN A 166 13.74 -0.84 -0.69
N SER A 167 14.38 -1.70 0.11
CA SER A 167 13.75 -2.90 0.69
C SER A 167 13.69 -2.77 2.19
N VAL A 168 12.62 -3.29 2.77
CA VAL A 168 12.34 -3.19 4.19
C VAL A 168 12.16 -4.58 4.77
N LEU A 169 12.71 -4.77 5.96
CA LEU A 169 12.51 -5.95 6.80
C LEU A 169 11.95 -5.49 8.15
N ILE A 170 10.83 -6.07 8.58
CA ILE A 170 10.24 -5.89 9.89
C ILE A 170 10.46 -7.16 10.69
N THR A 171 11.03 -7.00 11.88
CA THR A 171 11.19 -8.07 12.88
C THR A 171 10.70 -7.58 14.23
N GLU A 172 10.20 -8.50 15.06
CA GLU A 172 9.94 -8.17 16.46
C GLU A 172 11.28 -8.02 17.20
N ARG A 173 11.41 -6.98 18.03
CA ARG A 173 12.68 -6.54 18.63
C ARG A 173 13.37 -7.60 19.49
N PHE A 174 12.59 -8.46 20.12
CA PHE A 174 13.08 -9.54 20.99
C PHE A 174 12.99 -10.91 20.32
N GLY A 175 12.81 -10.95 19.00
CA GLY A 175 12.77 -12.19 18.20
C GLY A 175 11.53 -13.06 18.46
N LYS A 176 10.49 -12.52 19.09
CA LYS A 176 9.27 -13.28 19.37
C LYS A 176 8.42 -13.40 18.10
N PRO A 177 7.77 -14.55 17.88
CA PRO A 177 6.78 -14.65 16.81
C PRO A 177 5.59 -13.71 17.07
N PHE A 178 5.03 -13.14 16.00
CA PHE A 178 3.93 -12.16 16.07
C PHE A 178 2.78 -12.53 15.11
N SER A 179 1.66 -11.83 15.23
CA SER A 179 0.50 -12.02 14.35
C SER A 179 0.51 -11.07 13.17
N SER A 180 -0.21 -11.42 12.10
CA SER A 180 -0.45 -10.51 10.99
C SER A 180 -1.21 -9.24 11.42
N ALA A 181 -2.04 -9.31 12.46
CA ALA A 181 -2.74 -8.15 13.00
C ALA A 181 -1.76 -7.14 13.62
N ASP A 182 -0.77 -7.61 14.38
CA ASP A 182 0.23 -6.74 15.02
C ASP A 182 1.09 -6.02 13.97
N VAL A 183 1.54 -6.75 12.94
CA VAL A 183 2.40 -6.16 11.90
C VAL A 183 1.62 -5.27 10.94
N ARG A 184 0.32 -5.47 10.75
CA ARG A 184 -0.54 -4.54 9.97
C ARG A 184 -0.52 -3.14 10.57
N ILE A 185 -0.64 -3.04 11.90
CA ILE A 185 -0.53 -1.75 12.60
C ILE A 185 0.83 -1.12 12.31
N ALA A 186 1.92 -1.87 12.44
CA ALA A 186 3.27 -1.35 12.17
C ALA A 186 3.47 -0.91 10.71
N LEU A 187 2.94 -1.68 9.74
CA LEU A 187 2.97 -1.33 8.32
C LEU A 187 2.23 -0.02 8.04
N ASP A 188 1.03 0.14 8.60
CA ASP A 188 0.20 1.32 8.38
C ASP A 188 0.78 2.57 9.10
N THR A 189 1.32 2.40 10.31
CA THR A 189 2.08 3.45 11.01
C THR A 189 3.32 3.87 10.22
N PHE A 190 4.10 2.90 9.74
CA PHE A 190 5.30 3.17 8.94
C PHE A 190 4.97 3.85 7.61
N HIS A 191 3.93 3.38 6.91
CA HIS A 191 3.44 4.02 5.69
C HIS A 191 3.10 5.48 5.92
N THR A 192 2.41 5.78 7.02
CA THR A 192 2.05 7.15 7.41
C THR A 192 3.28 7.99 7.69
N ALA A 193 4.22 7.49 8.51
CA ALA A 193 5.45 8.18 8.89
C ALA A 193 6.33 8.49 7.66
N ALA A 194 6.57 7.47 6.83
CA ALA A 194 7.41 7.61 5.65
C ALA A 194 6.74 8.49 4.57
N SER A 195 5.42 8.43 4.42
CA SER A 195 4.68 9.33 3.52
C SER A 195 4.66 10.78 4.02
N PHE A 196 4.58 11.00 5.34
CA PHE A 196 4.71 12.34 5.91
C PHE A 196 6.10 12.92 5.64
N ALA A 197 7.15 12.12 5.82
CA ALA A 197 8.51 12.51 5.44
C ALA A 197 8.69 12.68 3.93
N ALA A 198 7.88 12.02 3.09
CA ALA A 198 7.96 12.18 1.64
C ALA A 198 7.26 13.44 1.14
N GLY A 199 6.30 13.94 1.91
CA GLY A 199 5.35 14.93 1.45
C GLY A 199 4.27 14.37 0.51
N HIS A 200 4.32 13.09 0.16
CA HIS A 200 3.37 12.42 -0.72
C HIS A 200 3.18 10.97 -0.26
N TRP A 201 2.15 10.29 -0.76
CA TRP A 201 1.97 8.87 -0.42
C TRP A 201 3.01 8.03 -1.14
N ILE A 202 3.81 7.28 -0.39
CA ILE A 202 4.78 6.33 -0.94
C ILE A 202 4.12 4.99 -1.26
N GLY A 203 4.72 4.21 -2.15
CA GLY A 203 4.24 2.86 -2.44
C GLY A 203 4.88 1.83 -1.53
N MET A 204 4.06 0.97 -0.92
CA MET A 204 4.51 -0.28 -0.29
C MET A 204 3.95 -1.45 -1.11
N ILE A 205 4.84 -2.30 -1.61
CA ILE A 205 4.51 -3.40 -2.53
C ILE A 205 5.23 -4.69 -2.12
N LEU A 206 4.73 -5.82 -2.62
CA LEU A 206 5.36 -7.14 -2.43
C LEU A 206 5.53 -7.48 -0.95
N ILE A 207 4.50 -7.19 -0.15
CA ILE A 207 4.52 -7.47 1.28
C ILE A 207 4.36 -8.98 1.47
N GLU A 208 5.38 -9.58 2.08
CA GLU A 208 5.47 -11.01 2.36
C GLU A 208 5.95 -11.23 3.80
N GLY A 209 5.21 -12.03 4.56
CA GLY A 209 5.54 -12.46 5.91
C GLY A 209 5.96 -13.91 5.94
N LYS A 210 7.08 -14.22 6.59
CA LYS A 210 7.52 -15.59 6.81
C LYS A 210 7.04 -16.06 8.18
N GLY A 211 6.41 -17.23 8.18
CA GLY A 211 6.08 -17.98 9.39
C GLY A 211 7.00 -19.19 9.56
N PRO A 212 6.67 -20.11 10.48
CA PRO A 212 7.38 -21.37 10.61
C PRO A 212 7.28 -22.17 9.29
N PRO A 213 8.22 -23.09 9.00
CA PRO A 213 8.29 -23.81 7.72
C PRO A 213 7.00 -24.55 7.29
N GLN A 214 6.07 -24.76 8.23
CA GLN A 214 4.84 -25.52 8.05
C GLN A 214 3.61 -24.65 7.72
N ASN A 215 3.74 -23.31 7.75
CA ASN A 215 2.61 -22.39 7.54
C ASN A 215 2.84 -21.54 6.27
N PRO A 216 1.81 -21.30 5.44
CA PRO A 216 1.97 -20.47 4.26
C PRO A 216 2.40 -19.06 4.64
N ALA A 217 3.30 -18.49 3.82
CA ALA A 217 3.71 -17.11 3.92
C ALA A 217 2.47 -16.19 3.93
N TRP A 218 2.39 -15.29 4.90
CA TRP A 218 1.38 -14.23 4.91
C TRP A 218 1.73 -13.21 3.82
N PHE A 219 0.76 -12.57 3.18
CA PHE A 219 1.05 -11.58 2.16
C PHE A 219 0.00 -10.48 2.10
N ARG A 220 0.41 -9.34 1.53
CA ARG A 220 -0.45 -8.23 1.12
C ARG A 220 -0.08 -7.85 -0.31
N TRP A 221 -0.94 -8.20 -1.27
CA TRP A 221 -0.73 -7.94 -2.69
C TRP A 221 -1.49 -6.71 -3.17
N GLY A 222 -0.91 -5.96 -4.10
CA GLY A 222 -1.43 -4.67 -4.55
C GLY A 222 -0.61 -3.53 -3.97
N ARG A 223 -1.10 -2.30 -4.12
CA ARG A 223 -0.44 -1.12 -3.57
C ARG A 223 -1.24 -0.61 -2.37
N MET A 224 -0.54 -0.23 -1.31
CA MET A 224 -1.10 0.72 -0.37
C MET A 224 -1.36 2.07 -1.07
N LEU A 225 -2.07 2.98 -0.40
CA LEU A 225 -2.30 4.33 -0.91
C LEU A 225 -0.97 4.94 -1.39
N MET A 226 -0.94 5.40 -2.64
CA MET A 226 0.28 5.88 -3.31
C MET A 226 -0.07 7.05 -4.23
N SER A 227 0.79 8.06 -4.25
CA SER A 227 0.61 9.22 -5.14
C SER A 227 0.85 8.82 -6.61
N PRO A 228 0.14 9.43 -7.57
CA PRO A 228 0.38 9.19 -9.00
C PRO A 228 1.78 9.63 -9.46
N THR A 229 2.38 10.61 -8.78
CA THR A 229 3.72 11.12 -9.06
C THR A 229 4.52 11.26 -7.76
N ALA A 230 5.82 11.00 -7.85
CA ALA A 230 6.79 11.14 -6.76
C ALA A 230 7.35 12.57 -6.62
N GLN A 231 6.74 13.55 -7.29
CA GLN A 231 7.33 14.88 -7.41
C GLN A 231 6.92 15.75 -6.24
N GLY A 232 7.91 16.29 -5.54
CA GLY A 232 7.69 17.28 -4.49
C GLY A 232 8.94 17.46 -3.64
N PHE A 233 9.13 18.67 -3.13
CA PHE A 233 10.02 18.87 -1.99
C PHE A 233 9.23 18.61 -0.71
N SER A 234 9.89 18.02 0.28
CA SER A 234 9.34 17.81 1.61
C SER A 234 10.23 18.51 2.64
N TRP A 235 9.75 18.63 3.87
CA TRP A 235 10.53 19.13 5.01
C TRP A 235 11.71 18.22 5.38
N TYR A 236 11.66 16.95 4.99
CA TYR A 236 12.67 15.96 5.35
C TYR A 236 13.92 16.07 4.47
N ASP A 237 15.09 16.13 5.11
CA ASP A 237 16.39 16.09 4.44
C ASP A 237 16.94 14.64 4.42
N PRO A 238 17.08 14.00 3.25
CA PRO A 238 17.62 12.65 3.14
C PRO A 238 19.03 12.47 3.71
N ARG A 239 19.80 13.54 3.87
CA ARG A 239 21.15 13.51 4.48
C ARG A 239 21.10 13.36 6.00
N HIS A 240 19.93 13.53 6.61
CA HIS A 240 19.72 13.47 8.05
C HIS A 240 18.72 12.36 8.41
N THR A 241 19.02 11.13 8.00
CA THR A 241 18.16 9.95 8.19
C THR A 241 17.78 9.67 9.64
N VAL A 242 18.59 10.15 10.59
CA VAL A 242 18.31 10.10 12.03
C VAL A 242 17.00 10.81 12.41
N TRP A 243 16.54 11.80 11.66
CA TRP A 243 15.30 12.53 11.92
C TRP A 243 14.04 11.66 11.78
N LEU A 244 14.13 10.52 11.06
CA LEU A 244 13.00 9.60 10.94
C LEU A 244 12.86 8.64 12.12
N LYS A 245 13.95 8.40 12.88
CA LYS A 245 13.96 7.42 13.98
C LYS A 245 12.83 7.61 14.99
N PRO A 246 12.51 8.82 15.48
CA PRO A 246 11.42 9.00 16.43
C PRO A 246 10.03 8.92 15.80
N LEU A 247 9.92 9.08 14.47
CA LEU A 247 8.66 9.39 13.80
C LEU A 247 7.65 8.23 13.88
N CYS A 248 8.10 6.99 13.68
CA CYS A 248 7.22 5.82 13.73
C CYS A 248 6.62 5.63 15.13
N ASN A 249 7.42 5.71 16.19
CA ASN A 249 6.92 5.62 17.56
C ASN A 249 6.00 6.79 17.92
N ALA A 250 6.30 8.00 17.46
CA ALA A 250 5.44 9.16 17.67
C ALA A 250 4.06 8.95 17.03
N PHE A 251 4.00 8.52 15.76
CA PHE A 251 2.73 8.19 15.12
C PHE A 251 2.00 7.03 15.79
N ARG A 252 2.72 6.00 16.24
CA ARG A 252 2.12 4.88 16.97
C ARG A 252 1.43 5.34 18.26
N GLN A 253 2.04 6.29 18.97
CA GLN A 253 1.47 6.88 20.18
C GLN A 253 0.24 7.71 19.85
N LEU A 254 0.28 8.54 18.81
CA LEU A 254 -0.87 9.33 18.38
C LEU A 254 -2.06 8.44 17.99
N GLN A 255 -1.81 7.34 17.28
CA GLN A 255 -2.80 6.34 16.89
C GLN A 255 -3.42 5.55 18.07
N SER A 256 -2.93 5.72 19.29
CA SER A 256 -3.53 5.06 20.48
C SER A 256 -4.74 5.81 21.04
N ASN A 257 -5.01 7.03 20.55
CA ASN A 257 -6.14 7.85 20.95
C ASN A 257 -6.83 8.42 19.70
N ASP A 258 -8.05 7.94 19.41
CA ASP A 258 -8.79 8.32 18.20
C ASP A 258 -9.17 9.81 18.17
N GLU A 259 -9.46 10.43 19.32
CA GLU A 259 -9.76 11.88 19.40
C GLU A 259 -8.55 12.74 19.02
N VAL A 260 -7.34 12.24 19.29
CA VAL A 260 -6.08 12.88 18.88
C VAL A 260 -5.74 12.54 17.43
N TRP A 261 -5.99 11.30 17.03
CA TRP A 261 -5.54 10.79 15.74
C TRP A 261 -6.35 11.33 14.57
N GLU A 262 -7.68 11.44 14.70
CA GLU A 262 -8.52 11.84 13.57
C GLU A 262 -8.22 13.25 13.02
N PRO A 263 -8.00 14.29 13.85
CA PRO A 263 -7.55 15.60 13.36
C PRO A 263 -6.18 15.54 12.67
N ILE A 264 -5.23 14.77 13.22
CA ILE A 264 -3.88 14.63 12.67
C ILE A 264 -3.91 13.91 11.33
N LYS A 265 -4.64 12.80 11.23
CA LYS A 265 -4.84 12.03 10.01
C LYS A 265 -5.47 12.90 8.91
N THR A 266 -6.45 13.73 9.26
CA THR A 266 -7.09 14.69 8.35
C THR A 266 -6.10 15.75 7.86
N ALA A 267 -5.32 16.34 8.77
CA ALA A 267 -4.29 17.31 8.41
C ALA A 267 -3.20 16.70 7.53
N LEU A 268 -2.75 15.47 7.81
CA LEU A 268 -1.80 14.73 6.99
C LEU A 268 -2.33 14.46 5.58
N TYR A 269 -3.60 14.09 5.47
CA TYR A 269 -4.25 13.89 4.18
C TYR A 269 -4.25 15.19 3.35
N TRP A 270 -4.61 16.32 3.94
CA TRP A 270 -4.57 17.62 3.24
C TRP A 270 -3.14 18.05 2.89
N TYR A 271 -2.17 17.84 3.79
CA TYR A 271 -0.75 18.09 3.54
C TYR A 271 -0.20 17.27 2.35
N GLN A 272 -0.51 15.97 2.29
CA GLN A 272 -0.07 15.11 1.19
C GLN A 272 -0.74 15.50 -0.13
N ARG A 273 -2.01 15.91 -0.07
CA ARG A 273 -2.78 16.32 -1.24
C ARG A 273 -2.35 17.69 -1.77
N SER A 274 -1.93 18.61 -0.90
CA SER A 274 -1.40 19.91 -1.30
C SER A 274 -0.07 19.79 -2.06
N ASN A 275 0.80 18.85 -1.67
CA ASN A 275 2.07 18.65 -2.35
C ASN A 275 1.95 18.06 -3.76
N ASN A 276 0.85 17.36 -4.07
CA ASN A 276 0.64 16.74 -5.39
C ASN A 276 0.21 17.75 -6.48
N ARG A 277 -0.13 19.01 -6.15
CA ARG A 277 -0.54 20.09 -7.08
C ARG A 277 -1.65 19.74 -8.09
N GLY A 278 -2.40 18.67 -7.89
CA GLY A 278 -3.37 18.15 -8.88
C GLY A 278 -4.51 19.12 -9.22
N ALA A 279 -4.78 20.11 -8.36
CA ALA A 279 -5.79 21.13 -8.56
C ALA A 279 -5.21 22.57 -8.66
N GLY A 280 -3.92 22.69 -8.99
CA GLY A 280 -3.23 23.98 -9.11
C GLY A 280 -2.63 24.49 -7.79
N ILE A 281 -1.91 25.62 -7.87
CA ILE A 281 -1.17 26.20 -6.75
C ILE A 281 -2.10 26.76 -5.67
N ASP A 282 -3.19 27.42 -6.07
CA ASP A 282 -4.15 28.03 -5.14
C ASP A 282 -4.82 26.97 -4.26
N SER A 283 -5.29 25.88 -4.88
CA SER A 283 -5.84 24.73 -4.14
C SER A 283 -4.81 24.11 -3.19
N SER A 284 -3.54 24.11 -3.57
CA SER A 284 -2.45 23.56 -2.73
C SER A 284 -2.19 24.45 -1.51
N LEU A 285 -2.22 25.78 -1.69
CA LEU A 285 -2.10 26.74 -0.60
C LEU A 285 -3.27 26.62 0.37
N ILE A 286 -4.50 26.59 -0.15
CA ILE A 286 -5.73 26.43 0.65
C ILE A 286 -5.67 25.14 1.47
N LEU A 287 -5.34 24.00 0.86
CA LEU A 287 -5.25 22.72 1.58
C LEU A 287 -4.17 22.73 2.68
N SER A 288 -3.03 23.38 2.42
CA SER A 288 -1.96 23.51 3.41
C SER A 288 -2.39 24.39 4.58
N GLN A 289 -3.08 25.50 4.29
CA GLN A 289 -3.63 26.39 5.31
C GLN A 289 -4.69 25.67 6.15
N CYS A 290 -5.63 24.96 5.54
CA CYS A 290 -6.62 24.17 6.27
C CYS A 290 -5.97 23.11 7.17
N ALA A 291 -4.90 22.47 6.72
CA ALA A 291 -4.15 21.50 7.54
C ALA A 291 -3.53 22.17 8.78
N LEU A 292 -2.90 23.33 8.60
CA LEU A 292 -2.29 24.07 9.70
C LEU A 292 -3.32 24.66 10.66
N GLU A 293 -4.43 25.18 10.15
CA GLU A 293 -5.54 25.69 10.96
C GLU A 293 -6.18 24.59 11.80
N LEU A 294 -6.41 23.41 11.22
CA LEU A 294 -6.93 22.26 11.96
C LEU A 294 -5.98 21.84 13.09
N LEU A 295 -4.68 21.77 12.82
CA LEU A 295 -3.68 21.42 13.83
C LEU A 295 -3.57 22.51 14.92
N SER A 296 -3.61 23.77 14.51
CA SER A 296 -3.59 24.92 15.43
C SER A 296 -4.80 24.90 16.36
N TRP A 297 -6.01 24.75 15.80
CA TRP A 297 -7.25 24.61 16.57
C TRP A 297 -7.15 23.42 17.53
N PHE A 298 -6.72 22.25 17.04
CA PHE A 298 -6.61 21.06 17.86
C PHE A 298 -5.64 21.26 19.05
N VAL A 299 -4.48 21.87 18.81
CA VAL A 299 -3.49 22.13 19.87
C VAL A 299 -3.99 23.18 20.86
N ILE A 300 -4.49 24.31 20.39
CA ILE A 300 -4.88 25.45 21.23
C ILE A 300 -6.17 25.19 22.00
N VAL A 301 -7.16 24.57 21.36
CA VAL A 301 -8.49 24.35 21.96
C VAL A 301 -8.55 23.01 22.67
N LYS A 302 -8.26 21.91 21.97
CA LYS A 302 -8.50 20.56 22.52
C LYS A 302 -7.37 20.07 23.42
N LYS A 303 -6.11 20.27 23.01
CA LYS A 303 -4.96 19.71 23.74
C LYS A 303 -4.53 20.56 24.92
N THR A 304 -4.48 21.88 24.76
CA THR A 304 -3.98 22.80 25.79
C THR A 304 -5.10 23.52 26.55
N GLY A 305 -6.31 23.62 25.99
CA GLY A 305 -7.40 24.39 26.58
C GLY A 305 -7.08 25.88 26.71
N ALA A 306 -6.13 26.39 25.92
CA ALA A 306 -5.71 27.78 25.97
C ALA A 306 -6.80 28.74 25.48
N LEU A 307 -7.69 28.28 24.59
CA LEU A 307 -8.89 29.00 24.16
C LEU A 307 -10.11 28.07 24.12
N SER A 308 -11.31 28.65 24.24
CA SER A 308 -12.55 27.94 23.89
C SER A 308 -12.72 27.82 22.37
N GLU A 309 -13.67 27.02 21.91
CA GLU A 309 -14.00 26.92 20.49
C GLU A 309 -14.42 28.28 19.91
N GLU A 310 -15.23 29.04 20.65
CA GLU A 310 -15.65 30.40 20.28
C GLU A 310 -14.47 31.38 20.31
N GLY A 311 -13.61 31.27 21.33
CA GLY A 311 -12.43 32.12 21.47
C GLY A 311 -11.45 31.93 20.31
N TYR A 312 -11.26 30.69 19.85
CA TYR A 312 -10.45 30.42 18.66
C TYR A 312 -11.09 30.99 17.39
N GLY A 313 -12.42 30.88 17.23
CA GLY A 313 -13.13 31.42 16.07
C GLY A 313 -13.08 32.95 15.95
N GLN A 314 -12.76 33.66 17.04
CA GLN A 314 -12.58 35.12 17.05
C GLN A 314 -11.16 35.57 16.66
N LEU A 315 -10.19 34.65 16.61
CA LEU A 315 -8.92 34.89 15.96
C LEU A 315 -9.21 34.94 14.46
N GLY A 316 -9.46 36.14 13.92
CA GLY A 316 -9.82 36.30 12.51
C GLY A 316 -8.93 35.47 11.59
N ALA A 317 -9.55 34.84 10.58
CA ALA A 317 -8.81 34.14 9.54
C ALA A 317 -7.79 35.11 8.94
N CYS A 318 -6.52 34.77 9.02
CA CYS A 318 -5.46 35.52 8.32
C CYS A 318 -5.64 35.37 6.80
#